data_AF-A0A2D8FRA4-F1
#
_entry.id   AF-A0A2D8FRA4-F1
#
_cell.length_a   1.000
_cell.length_b   1.000
_cell.length_c   1.000
_cell.angle_alpha   90.00
_cell.angle_beta   90.00
_cell.angle_gamma   90.00
#
_symmetry.space_group_name_H-M   'P 1'
#
loop_
_entity.id
_entity.type
_entity.pdbx_description
1 polymer ?
#
loop_
_entity_poly.entity_id
_entity_poly.type
_entity_poly.pdbx_seq_one_letter_code
_entity_poly.pdbx_strand_id
1 'polypeptide(L)'
;MLSNVHAFIQPFAVLLELAGAGIIVGGVVLATMLFALHGARDRNWRQAYTTYRANLGRGILLGLELLVGADIISTITAPLTLQTVGLLGLVVLIRTFLSFSLETEIEGCWPWRRAARSDDRRADER
;
A
#
# COMPACT_ATOMS: atom_id res chain seq x y z
N MET A 1 -26.79 22.67 1.35
CA MET A 1 -26.77 21.29 0.83
C MET A 1 -25.36 20.73 0.70
N LEU A 2 -24.36 21.47 0.19
CA LEU A 2 -22.95 21.01 0.10
C LEU A 2 -22.25 20.80 1.46
N SER A 3 -22.69 21.48 2.52
CA SER A 3 -22.13 21.37 3.88
C SER A 3 -22.35 20.00 4.54
N ASN A 4 -23.43 19.28 4.19
CA ASN A 4 -23.68 17.93 4.74
C ASN A 4 -22.79 16.87 4.10
N VAL A 5 -22.36 17.09 2.85
CA VAL A 5 -21.55 16.12 2.09
C VAL A 5 -20.14 16.02 2.69
N HIS A 6 -19.54 17.16 3.06
CA HIS A 6 -18.22 17.16 3.72
C HIS A 6 -18.24 16.47 5.09
N ALA A 7 -19.28 16.71 5.90
CA ALA A 7 -19.43 16.06 7.21
C ALA A 7 -19.63 14.54 7.08
N PHE A 8 -20.25 14.08 5.99
CA PHE A 8 -20.53 12.66 5.78
C PHE A 8 -19.32 11.89 5.22
N ILE A 9 -18.48 12.51 4.39
CA ILE A 9 -17.40 11.80 3.67
C ILE A 9 -16.10 11.71 4.48
N GLN A 10 -15.73 12.73 5.26
CA GLN A 10 -14.51 12.68 6.08
C GLN A 10 -14.37 11.46 7.02
N PRO A 11 -15.42 11.01 7.73
CA PRO A 11 -15.28 9.83 8.57
C PRO A 11 -14.96 8.55 7.78
N PHE A 12 -15.40 8.44 6.52
CA PHE A 12 -15.05 7.29 5.69
C PHE A 12 -13.57 7.31 5.27
N ALA A 13 -13.01 8.48 4.95
CA ALA A 13 -11.59 8.60 4.64
C ALA A 13 -10.72 8.13 5.83
N VAL A 14 -11.03 8.64 7.03
CA VAL A 14 -10.32 8.27 8.26
C VAL A 14 -10.53 6.80 8.60
N LEU A 15 -11.73 6.26 8.40
CA LEU A 15 -12.01 4.85 8.64
C LEU A 15 -11.20 3.95 7.70
N LEU A 16 -11.11 4.28 6.42
CA LEU A 16 -10.29 3.55 5.45
C LEU A 16 -8.80 3.66 5.76
N GLU A 17 -8.34 4.84 6.18
CA GLU A 17 -6.96 5.06 6.60
C GLU A 17 -6.60 4.20 7.82
N LEU A 18 -7.45 4.21 8.85
CA LEU A 18 -7.27 3.38 10.05
C LEU A 18 -7.36 1.87 9.73
N ALA A 19 -8.28 1.47 8.86
CA ALA A 19 -8.42 0.08 8.45
C ALA A 19 -7.19 -0.39 7.65
N GLY A 20 -6.73 0.40 6.67
CA GLY A 20 -5.55 0.11 5.87
C GLY A 20 -4.29 0.04 6.74
N ALA A 21 -4.05 1.05 7.58
CA ALA A 21 -2.93 1.05 8.53
C ALA A 21 -3.01 -0.14 9.50
N GLY A 22 -4.20 -0.44 10.02
CA GLY A 22 -4.44 -1.57 10.91
C GLY A 22 -4.14 -2.93 10.25
N ILE A 23 -4.50 -3.10 8.97
CA ILE A 23 -4.20 -4.31 8.20
C ILE A 23 -2.70 -4.46 7.96
N ILE A 24 -1.98 -3.37 7.62
CA ILE A 24 -0.52 -3.43 7.47
C ILE A 24 0.12 -3.85 8.79
N VAL A 25 -0.17 -3.14 9.88
CA VAL A 25 0.42 -3.41 11.19
C VAL A 25 0.04 -4.81 11.67
N GLY A 26 -1.23 -5.18 11.58
CA GLY A 26 -1.72 -6.50 11.97
C GLY A 26 -1.10 -7.62 11.13
N GLY A 27 -1.00 -7.45 9.82
CA GLY A 27 -0.35 -8.39 8.92
C GLY A 27 1.13 -8.58 9.25
N VAL A 28 1.85 -7.49 9.54
CA VAL A 28 3.26 -7.53 9.96
C VAL A 28 3.42 -8.26 11.29
N VAL A 29 2.63 -7.92 12.29
CA VAL A 29 2.68 -8.56 13.63
C VAL A 29 2.36 -10.05 13.52
N LEU A 30 1.28 -10.41 12.82
CA LEU A 30 0.85 -11.80 12.68
C LEU A 30 1.88 -12.63 11.91
N ALA A 31 2.40 -12.11 10.79
CA ALA A 31 3.43 -12.79 10.03
C ALA A 31 4.70 -13.01 10.87
N THR A 32 5.12 -11.99 11.63
CA THR A 32 6.32 -12.06 12.48
C THR A 32 6.14 -13.06 13.60
N MET A 33 4.98 -13.06 14.25
CA MET A 33 4.66 -14.01 15.33
C MET A 33 4.64 -15.44 14.81
N LEU A 34 4.00 -15.69 13.65
CA LEU A 34 3.99 -17.00 13.01
C LEU A 34 5.38 -17.46 12.59
N PHE A 35 6.23 -16.56 12.07
CA PHE A 35 7.61 -16.86 11.72
C PHE A 35 8.42 -17.28 12.95
N ALA A 36 8.33 -16.52 14.04
CA ALA A 36 9.02 -16.84 15.30
C ALA A 36 8.56 -18.18 15.88
N LEU A 37 7.25 -18.45 15.87
CA LEU A 37 6.68 -19.70 16.39
C LEU A 37 7.13 -20.93 15.57
N HIS A 38 7.01 -20.87 14.25
CA HIS A 38 7.37 -21.99 13.36
C HIS A 38 8.89 -22.18 13.26
N GLY A 39 9.67 -21.09 13.24
CA GLY A 39 11.13 -21.15 13.26
C GLY A 39 11.69 -21.79 14.53
N ALA A 40 11.11 -21.45 15.69
CA ALA A 40 11.48 -22.04 16.96
C ALA A 40 11.08 -23.52 17.09
N ARG A 41 9.92 -23.90 16.54
CA ARG A 41 9.36 -25.26 16.64
C ARG A 41 9.96 -26.25 15.64
N ASP A 42 10.00 -25.90 14.35
CA ASP A 42 10.37 -26.84 13.28
C ASP A 42 11.84 -26.77 12.89
N ARG A 43 12.62 -25.82 13.46
CA ARG A 43 14.04 -25.54 13.14
C ARG A 43 14.33 -25.26 11.65
N ASN A 44 13.30 -25.22 10.81
CA ASN A 44 13.40 -25.13 9.36
C ASN A 44 13.24 -23.68 8.89
N TRP A 45 14.20 -22.84 9.25
CA TRP A 45 14.20 -21.40 9.03
C TRP A 45 14.01 -20.97 7.56
N ARG A 46 14.46 -21.80 6.62
CA ARG A 46 14.38 -21.51 5.18
C ARG A 46 12.94 -21.48 4.67
N GLN A 47 12.13 -22.44 5.09
CA GLN A 47 10.72 -22.54 4.70
C GLN A 47 9.84 -21.57 5.50
N ALA A 48 10.17 -21.32 6.77
CA ALA A 48 9.51 -20.30 7.57
C ALA A 48 9.69 -18.90 6.95
N TYR A 49 10.88 -18.59 6.42
CA TYR A 49 11.19 -17.29 5.81
C TYR A 49 10.41 -17.04 4.50
N THR A 50 10.26 -18.06 3.64
CA THR A 50 9.50 -17.89 2.39
C THR A 50 8.02 -17.66 2.66
N THR A 51 7.42 -18.39 3.60
CA THR A 51 6.03 -18.18 4.04
C THR A 51 5.86 -16.82 4.72
N TYR A 52 6.82 -16.41 5.55
CA TYR A 52 6.82 -15.09 6.19
C TYR A 52 6.78 -13.96 5.16
N ARG A 53 7.69 -13.98 4.18
CA ARG A 53 7.69 -12.98 3.09
C ARG A 53 6.39 -12.96 2.31
N ALA A 54 5.82 -14.13 1.99
CA ALA A 54 4.59 -14.22 1.23
C ALA A 54 3.39 -13.62 2.01
N ASN A 55 3.31 -13.89 3.31
CA ASN A 55 2.23 -13.37 4.16
C ASN A 55 2.40 -11.87 4.43
N LEU A 56 3.62 -11.41 4.66
CA LEU A 56 3.94 -9.98 4.76
C LEU A 56 3.53 -9.24 3.48
N GLY A 57 3.97 -9.73 2.32
CA GLY A 57 3.68 -9.09 1.04
C GLY A 57 2.18 -8.96 0.79
N ARG A 58 1.40 -10.01 1.07
CA ARG A 58 -0.07 -9.99 0.93
C ARG A 58 -0.74 -9.01 1.89
N GLY A 59 -0.31 -8.96 3.15
CA GLY A 59 -0.85 -8.04 4.15
C GLY A 59 -0.55 -6.58 3.80
N ILE A 60 0.66 -6.29 3.34
CA ILE A 60 1.06 -4.95 2.90
C ILE A 60 0.27 -4.54 1.64
N LEU A 61 0.16 -5.40 0.63
CA LEU A 61 -0.61 -5.13 -0.59
C LEU A 61 -2.08 -4.79 -0.28
N LEU A 62 -2.72 -5.60 0.56
CA LEU A 62 -4.12 -5.38 0.96
C LEU A 62 -4.29 -4.03 1.70
N GLY A 63 -3.36 -3.71 2.59
CA GLY A 63 -3.37 -2.44 3.31
C GLY A 63 -3.15 -1.23 2.40
N LEU A 64 -2.27 -1.37 1.39
CA LEU A 64 -2.03 -0.33 0.38
C LEU A 64 -3.25 -0.09 -0.51
N GLU A 65 -3.98 -1.12 -0.93
CA GLU A 65 -5.23 -0.97 -1.68
C GLU A 65 -6.26 -0.09 -0.93
N LEU A 66 -6.39 -0.30 0.38
CA LEU A 66 -7.26 0.50 1.25
C LEU A 66 -6.75 1.94 1.46
N LEU A 67 -5.44 2.09 1.65
CA LEU A 67 -4.81 3.40 1.83
C LEU A 67 -4.94 4.28 0.58
N VAL A 68 -4.76 3.71 -0.62
CA VAL A 68 -4.98 4.45 -1.88
C VAL A 68 -6.43 4.92 -1.99
N GLY A 69 -7.40 4.09 -1.61
CA GLY A 69 -8.80 4.51 -1.54
C GLY A 69 -9.02 5.69 -0.58
N ALA A 70 -8.39 5.67 0.59
CA ALA A 70 -8.45 6.76 1.56
C ALA A 70 -7.88 8.08 1.01
N ASP A 71 -6.78 8.04 0.25
CA ASP A 71 -6.22 9.25 -0.38
C ASP A 71 -7.17 9.88 -1.38
N ILE A 72 -7.78 9.05 -2.23
CA ILE A 72 -8.70 9.53 -3.25
C ILE A 72 -9.82 10.31 -2.55
N ILE A 73 -10.42 9.75 -1.49
CA ILE A 73 -11.49 10.43 -0.74
C ILE A 73 -10.99 11.73 -0.08
N SER A 74 -9.79 11.70 0.51
CA SER A 74 -9.18 12.88 1.15
C SER A 74 -8.95 14.01 0.15
N THR A 75 -8.47 13.69 -1.05
CA THR A 75 -8.23 14.70 -2.10
C THR A 75 -9.51 15.35 -2.63
N ILE A 76 -10.61 14.60 -2.76
CA ILE A 76 -11.88 15.12 -3.28
C ILE A 76 -12.59 16.04 -2.26
N THR A 77 -12.34 15.82 -0.96
CA THR A 77 -13.01 16.58 0.11
C THR A 77 -12.23 17.78 0.62
N ALA A 78 -10.98 17.96 0.18
CA ALA A 78 -10.14 19.06 0.61
C ALA A 78 -10.54 20.39 -0.04
N PRO A 79 -10.60 21.50 0.73
CA PRO A 79 -10.88 22.82 0.17
C PRO A 79 -9.68 23.29 -0.69
N LEU A 80 -9.96 23.66 -1.95
CA LEU A 80 -8.97 24.03 -2.96
C LEU A 80 -8.37 25.45 -2.75
N THR A 81 -7.84 25.75 -1.57
CA THR A 81 -7.07 27.00 -1.33
C THR A 81 -5.59 26.76 -1.63
N LEU A 82 -4.83 27.78 -2.08
CA LEU A 82 -3.40 27.58 -2.41
C LEU A 82 -2.57 27.03 -1.24
N GLN A 83 -2.93 27.39 0.00
CA GLN A 83 -2.23 26.96 1.20
C GLN A 83 -2.57 25.51 1.57
N THR A 84 -3.85 25.13 1.52
CA THR A 84 -4.30 23.77 1.81
C THR A 84 -3.92 22.79 0.69
N VAL A 85 -4.01 23.22 -0.57
CA VAL A 85 -3.58 22.45 -1.74
C VAL A 85 -2.08 22.21 -1.72
N GLY A 86 -1.27 23.18 -1.28
CA GLY A 86 0.16 22.99 -1.11
C GLY A 86 0.50 21.91 -0.09
N LEU A 87 -0.13 21.91 1.08
CA LEU A 87 0.07 20.89 2.11
C LEU A 87 -0.42 19.51 1.66
N LEU A 88 -1.62 19.44 1.07
CA LEU A 88 -2.19 18.21 0.53
C LEU A 88 -1.31 17.64 -0.59
N GLY A 89 -0.87 18.48 -1.52
CA GLY A 89 0.01 18.10 -2.61
C GLY A 89 1.35 17.57 -2.10
N LEU A 90 1.91 18.17 -1.04
CA LEU A 90 3.13 17.67 -0.40
C LEU A 90 2.91 16.29 0.25
N VAL A 91 1.81 16.09 0.96
CA VAL A 91 1.49 14.79 1.58
C VAL A 91 1.29 13.70 0.52
N VAL A 92 0.55 14.00 -0.55
CA VAL A 92 0.34 13.08 -1.69
C VAL A 92 1.66 12.78 -2.40
N LEU A 93 2.54 13.77 -2.58
CA LEU A 93 3.88 13.59 -3.17
C LEU A 93 4.72 12.63 -2.31
N ILE A 94 4.79 12.86 -1.00
CA ILE A 94 5.51 12.00 -0.07
C ILE A 94 4.97 10.58 -0.15
N ARG A 95 3.64 10.41 -0.12
CA ARG A 95 3.02 9.09 -0.18
C ARG A 95 3.31 8.38 -1.51
N THR A 96 3.19 9.08 -2.63
CA THR A 96 3.50 8.51 -3.95
C THR A 96 4.96 8.09 -4.02
N PHE A 97 5.88 8.92 -3.52
CA PHE A 97 7.31 8.60 -3.50
C PHE A 97 7.65 7.41 -2.60
N LEU A 98 7.09 7.34 -1.39
CA LEU A 98 7.32 6.25 -0.45
C LEU A 98 6.72 4.93 -0.95
N SER A 99 5.48 4.94 -1.41
CA SER A 99 4.84 3.75 -2.01
C SER A 99 5.65 3.25 -3.21
N PHE A 100 6.11 4.16 -4.07
CA PHE A 100 6.94 3.84 -5.22
C PHE A 100 8.30 3.26 -4.84
N SER A 101 8.96 3.83 -3.83
CA SER A 101 10.26 3.36 -3.33
C SER A 101 10.15 1.95 -2.75
N LEU A 102 9.09 1.67 -1.99
CA LEU A 102 8.85 0.35 -1.40
C LEU A 102 8.53 -0.71 -2.46
N GLU A 103 7.72 -0.39 -3.47
CA GLU A 103 7.41 -1.30 -4.56
C GLU A 103 8.69 -1.66 -5.35
N THR A 104 9.55 -0.66 -5.60
CA THR A 104 10.84 -0.84 -6.29
C THR A 104 11.80 -1.72 -5.48
N GLU A 105 11.83 -1.57 -4.15
CA GLU A 105 12.67 -2.40 -3.27
C GLU A 105 12.19 -3.86 -3.22
N ILE A 106 10.87 -4.07 -3.13
CA ILE A 106 10.29 -5.42 -3.04
C ILE A 106 10.46 -6.20 -4.35
N GLU A 107 10.36 -5.53 -5.50
CA GLU A 107 10.40 -6.17 -6.82
C GLU A 107 11.80 -6.19 -7.46
N GLY A 108 12.73 -5.37 -6.96
CA GLY A 108 14.10 -5.27 -7.47
C GLY A 108 14.20 -4.79 -8.92
N CYS A 109 13.10 -4.34 -9.52
CA CYS A 109 13.05 -3.81 -10.88
C CYS A 109 12.13 -2.59 -10.94
N TRP A 110 12.56 -1.56 -11.67
CA TRP A 110 11.76 -0.36 -11.84
C TRP A 110 10.45 -0.68 -12.59
N PRO A 111 9.29 -0.10 -12.20
CA PRO A 111 7.99 -0.44 -12.78
C PRO A 111 7.91 -0.21 -14.29
N TRP A 112 8.62 0.77 -14.84
CA TRP A 112 8.69 0.98 -16.30
C TRP A 112 9.45 -0.13 -17.05
N ARG A 113 10.33 -0.89 -16.38
CA ARG A 113 10.98 -2.08 -16.98
C ARG A 113 10.02 -3.28 -17.05
N ARG A 114 8.99 -3.36 -16.19
CA ARG A 114 7.93 -4.38 -16.30
C ARG A 114 7.11 -4.18 -17.58
N ALA A 115 6.68 -2.94 -17.85
CA ALA A 115 5.88 -2.61 -19.03
C ALA A 115 6.59 -2.91 -20.36
N ALA A 116 7.90 -2.69 -20.43
CA ALA A 116 8.69 -2.98 -21.63
C ALA A 116 8.79 -4.49 -21.94
N ARG A 117 8.75 -5.36 -20.93
CA ARG A 117 8.93 -6.81 -21.11
C ARG A 117 7.62 -7.54 -21.52
N SER A 118 6.47 -6.90 -21.36
CA SER A 118 5.18 -7.41 -21.85
C SER A 118 4.91 -7.11 -23.33
N ASP A 119 5.59 -6.12 -23.90
CA ASP A 119 5.41 -5.72 -25.31
C ASP A 119 6.22 -6.61 -26.26
N ASP A 120 7.42 -7.04 -25.82
CA ASP A 120 8.33 -7.90 -26.58
C ASP A 120 7.75 -9.30 -26.85
N ARG A 121 6.88 -9.81 -25.94
CA ARG A 121 6.26 -11.14 -26.08
C ARG A 121 5.10 -11.16 -27.07
N ARG A 122 4.54 -10.00 -27.46
CA ARG A 122 3.49 -9.90 -28.49
C ARG A 122 4.05 -9.61 -29.89
N ALA A 123 5.29 -9.15 -29.98
CA ALA A 123 5.98 -8.93 -31.25
C ALA A 123 6.44 -10.25 -31.89
N ASP A 124 6.71 -11.28 -31.08
CA ASP A 124 7.14 -12.61 -31.52
C ASP A 124 5.98 -13.55 -31.93
N GLU A 125 4.72 -13.13 -31.68
CA GLU A 125 3.50 -13.87 -32.04
C GLU A 125 2.83 -13.35 -33.34
N ARG A 126 3.47 -12.44 -34.08
CA ARG A 126 3.00 -11.90 -35.37
C ARG A 126 3.94 -12.25 -36.50
#